data_AF-A0A7Y4X681-F1
#
_entry.id   AF-A0A7Y4X681-F1
#
_cell.length_a   1.000
_cell.length_b   1.000
_cell.length_c   1.000
_cell.angle_alpha   90.00
_cell.angle_beta   90.00
_cell.angle_gamma   90.00
#
_symmetry.space_group_name_H-M   'P 1'
#
loop_
_entity.id
_entity.type
_entity.pdbx_description
1 polymer ?
#
loop_
_entity_poly.entity_id
_entity_poly.type
_entity_poly.pdbx_seq_one_letter_code
_entity_poly.pdbx_strand_id
1 'polypeptide(L)'
;MPYPQAGIIPAPSPNALFLILRVLDPPTNGRAVAKALTGVPALVEKVGAIDPRAKLLCTVGFGSSFWDTISPKKRPSGLHPFKAIEGGSLRAPSTGGDVLLHVLSKRHDLNFELAMRLRAQLGDMVEVMDEVHGFQYLDSRDLTGFIDGTENPSGAKDRTQVALIGEEDEAFAGGSYVFTQRYVHNLKKWATVPTAEQEKAIGRKKKDSTE
;
A
#
# COMPACT_ATOMS: atom_id res chain seq x y z
N MET A 1 -20.39 12.56 -5.28
CA MET A 1 -18.97 12.16 -5.32
C MET A 1 -18.88 10.68 -5.06
N PRO A 2 -18.07 9.92 -5.83
CA PRO A 2 -17.76 8.53 -5.47
C PRO A 2 -17.06 8.49 -4.10
N TYR A 3 -17.35 7.45 -3.31
CA TYR A 3 -16.72 7.25 -2.00
C TYR A 3 -15.32 6.64 -2.20
N PRO A 4 -14.25 7.20 -1.58
CA PRO A 4 -12.92 6.63 -1.68
C PRO A 4 -12.86 5.25 -1.01
N GLN A 5 -11.94 4.40 -1.47
CA GLN A 5 -11.67 3.14 -0.78
C GLN A 5 -11.17 3.43 0.64
N ALA A 6 -11.77 2.78 1.65
CA ALA A 6 -11.58 3.12 3.06
C ALA A 6 -10.13 2.97 3.57
N GLY A 7 -9.31 2.14 2.90
CA GLY A 7 -7.90 1.96 3.22
C GLY A 7 -6.94 2.94 2.53
N ILE A 8 -7.40 4.00 1.85
CA ILE A 8 -6.54 5.04 1.27
C ILE A 8 -6.11 6.06 2.34
N ILE A 9 -7.05 6.50 3.19
CA ILE A 9 -6.79 7.46 4.27
C ILE A 9 -7.11 6.87 5.67
N PRO A 10 -6.69 5.63 5.98
CA PRO A 10 -7.09 4.97 7.22
C PRO A 10 -6.39 5.61 8.42
N ALA A 11 -6.94 5.38 9.61
CA ALA A 11 -6.17 5.54 10.83
C ALA A 11 -5.04 4.48 10.86
N PRO A 12 -3.91 4.74 11.53
CA PRO A 12 -2.85 3.74 11.70
C PRO A 12 -3.38 2.44 12.30
N SER A 13 -2.80 1.32 11.86
CA SER A 13 -3.18 -0.02 12.28
C SER A 13 -1.94 -0.80 12.71
N PRO A 14 -2.01 -1.62 13.77
CA PRO A 14 -0.84 -2.33 14.27
C PRO A 14 -0.37 -3.47 13.36
N ASN A 15 -1.22 -3.94 12.44
CA ASN A 15 -0.86 -4.95 11.44
C ASN A 15 -1.25 -4.50 10.05
N ALA A 16 -0.37 -4.79 9.10
CA ALA A 16 -0.56 -4.58 7.67
C ALA A 16 -0.18 -5.83 6.88
N LEU A 17 -0.77 -5.99 5.70
CA LEU A 17 -0.34 -6.95 4.69
C LEU A 17 -0.30 -6.23 3.35
N PHE A 18 0.85 -6.31 2.69
CA PHE A 18 1.06 -5.88 1.32
C PHE A 18 1.20 -7.13 0.46
N LEU A 19 0.28 -7.33 -0.48
CA LEU A 19 0.32 -8.44 -1.41
C LEU A 19 0.31 -7.88 -2.84
N ILE A 20 1.43 -8.07 -3.54
CA ILE A 20 1.61 -7.65 -4.93
C ILE A 20 1.47 -8.88 -5.81
N LEU A 21 0.55 -8.81 -6.76
CA LEU A 21 0.24 -9.89 -7.69
C LEU A 21 0.58 -9.49 -9.12
N ARG A 22 1.02 -10.47 -9.91
CA ARG A 22 1.03 -10.40 -11.38
C ARG A 22 -0.14 -11.20 -11.90
N VAL A 23 -0.84 -10.67 -12.90
CA VAL A 23 -1.87 -11.40 -13.64
C VAL A 23 -1.18 -12.19 -14.75
N LEU A 24 -1.36 -13.50 -14.73
CA LEU A 24 -0.85 -14.39 -15.77
C LEU A 24 -1.74 -14.25 -17.01
N ASP A 25 -1.15 -14.14 -18.20
CA ASP A 25 -1.87 -13.89 -19.47
C ASP A 25 -2.97 -12.79 -19.35
N PRO A 26 -2.60 -11.52 -19.09
CA PRO A 26 -3.58 -10.44 -18.89
C PRO A 26 -4.65 -10.30 -19.99
N PRO A 27 -4.35 -10.46 -21.29
CA PRO A 27 -5.38 -10.43 -22.33
C PRO A 27 -6.53 -11.42 -22.11
N THR A 28 -6.23 -12.60 -21.57
CA THR A 28 -7.22 -13.65 -21.27
C THR A 28 -7.82 -13.47 -19.87
N ASN A 29 -6.98 -13.28 -18.86
CA ASN A 29 -7.41 -13.34 -17.44
C ASN A 29 -7.77 -11.98 -16.83
N GLY A 30 -7.31 -10.87 -17.40
CA GLY A 30 -7.37 -9.55 -16.77
C GLY A 30 -8.78 -9.09 -16.42
N ARG A 31 -9.75 -9.31 -17.30
CA ARG A 31 -11.16 -8.98 -17.02
C ARG A 31 -11.76 -9.83 -15.90
N ALA A 32 -11.41 -11.11 -15.85
CA ALA A 32 -11.89 -12.02 -14.81
C ALA A 32 -11.31 -11.64 -13.44
N VAL A 33 -10.00 -11.33 -13.39
CA VAL A 33 -9.33 -10.82 -12.18
C VAL A 33 -9.95 -9.49 -11.71
N ALA A 34 -10.12 -8.52 -12.60
CA ALA A 34 -10.73 -7.23 -12.25
C ALA A 34 -12.16 -7.41 -11.72
N LYS A 35 -12.96 -8.30 -12.36
CA LYS A 35 -14.31 -8.65 -11.90
C LYS A 35 -14.29 -9.34 -10.53
N ALA A 36 -13.34 -10.23 -10.26
CA ALA A 36 -13.22 -10.86 -8.95
C ALA A 36 -12.93 -9.82 -7.85
N LEU A 37 -12.06 -8.86 -8.15
CA LEU A 37 -11.66 -7.79 -7.22
C LEU A 37 -12.78 -6.79 -6.91
N THR A 38 -13.83 -6.68 -7.72
CA THR A 38 -15.01 -5.88 -7.34
C THR A 38 -15.74 -6.45 -6.12
N GLY A 39 -15.50 -7.72 -5.78
CA GLY A 39 -16.06 -8.38 -4.61
C GLY A 39 -15.29 -8.13 -3.30
N VAL A 40 -14.14 -7.44 -3.34
CA VAL A 40 -13.30 -7.19 -2.16
C VAL A 40 -14.08 -6.52 -1.01
N PRO A 41 -14.91 -5.47 -1.23
CA PRO A 41 -15.65 -4.84 -0.14
C PRO A 41 -16.56 -5.82 0.62
N ALA A 42 -17.32 -6.64 -0.10
CA ALA A 42 -18.20 -7.65 0.51
C ALA A 42 -17.40 -8.72 1.28
N LEU A 43 -16.21 -9.06 0.79
CA LEU A 43 -15.35 -10.01 1.48
C LEU A 43 -14.73 -9.41 2.76
N VAL A 44 -14.34 -8.13 2.72
CA VAL A 44 -13.90 -7.37 3.91
C VAL A 44 -15.00 -7.34 4.96
N GLU A 45 -16.26 -7.07 4.58
CA GLU A 45 -17.40 -7.10 5.50
C GLU A 45 -17.58 -8.50 6.11
N LYS A 46 -17.53 -9.55 5.28
CA LYS A 46 -17.71 -10.94 5.72
C LYS A 46 -16.61 -11.39 6.69
N VAL A 47 -15.35 -11.11 6.40
CA VAL A 47 -14.22 -11.47 7.29
C VAL A 47 -14.20 -10.56 8.51
N GLY A 48 -14.47 -9.26 8.34
CA GLY A 48 -14.54 -8.29 9.41
C GLY A 48 -15.66 -8.56 10.42
N ALA A 49 -16.74 -9.23 10.01
CA ALA A 49 -17.81 -9.67 10.89
C ALA A 49 -17.36 -10.68 11.97
N ILE A 50 -16.22 -11.36 11.77
CA ILE A 50 -15.60 -12.22 12.80
C ILE A 50 -15.26 -11.40 14.06
N ASP A 51 -14.75 -10.17 13.88
CA ASP A 51 -14.51 -9.22 14.97
C ASP A 51 -14.49 -7.77 14.46
N PRO A 52 -15.59 -7.01 14.59
CA PRO A 52 -15.66 -5.63 14.13
C PRO A 52 -14.63 -4.71 14.79
N ARG A 53 -14.12 -5.06 15.99
CA ARG A 53 -13.11 -4.27 16.69
C ARG A 53 -11.75 -4.35 16.00
N ALA A 54 -11.55 -5.36 15.16
CA ALA A 54 -10.34 -5.49 14.35
C ALA A 54 -10.20 -4.37 13.32
N LYS A 55 -11.29 -3.68 12.94
CA LYS A 55 -11.28 -2.62 11.93
C LYS A 55 -10.57 -3.06 10.64
N LEU A 56 -10.95 -4.22 10.11
CA LEU A 56 -10.39 -4.76 8.87
C LEU A 56 -10.71 -3.83 7.69
N LEU A 57 -9.67 -3.46 6.94
CA LEU A 57 -9.75 -2.65 5.73
C LEU A 57 -8.91 -3.30 4.64
N CYS A 58 -9.31 -3.14 3.39
CA CYS A 58 -8.52 -3.52 2.22
C CYS A 58 -8.66 -2.46 1.13
N THR A 59 -7.53 -2.10 0.53
CA THR A 59 -7.48 -1.27 -0.68
C THR A 59 -6.93 -2.10 -1.82
N VAL A 60 -7.57 -1.98 -2.99
CA VAL A 60 -7.09 -2.57 -4.25
C VAL A 60 -6.46 -1.47 -5.10
N GLY A 61 -5.21 -1.66 -5.49
CA GLY A 61 -4.50 -0.84 -6.47
C GLY A 61 -4.25 -1.62 -7.76
N PHE A 62 -4.18 -0.91 -8.88
CA PHE A 62 -3.93 -1.50 -10.20
C PHE A 62 -2.67 -0.90 -10.82
N GLY A 63 -1.79 -1.76 -11.33
CA GLY A 63 -0.59 -1.37 -12.05
C GLY A 63 -0.91 -0.62 -13.33
N SER A 64 -0.05 0.33 -13.69
CA SER A 64 -0.22 1.18 -14.87
C SER A 64 -0.44 0.39 -16.17
N SER A 65 0.35 -0.66 -16.42
CA SER A 65 0.25 -1.47 -17.64
C SER A 65 -0.96 -2.40 -17.61
N PHE A 66 -1.28 -2.96 -16.44
CA PHE A 66 -2.47 -3.80 -16.27
C PHE A 66 -3.76 -3.00 -16.46
N TRP A 67 -3.77 -1.73 -16.04
CA TRP A 67 -4.89 -0.82 -16.25
C TRP A 67 -5.34 -0.75 -17.71
N ASP A 68 -4.39 -0.68 -18.66
CA ASP A 68 -4.71 -0.60 -20.08
C ASP A 68 -5.40 -1.86 -20.61
N THR A 69 -5.21 -3.01 -19.94
CA THR A 69 -5.91 -4.26 -20.26
C THR A 69 -7.37 -4.23 -19.80
N ILE A 70 -7.61 -3.72 -18.59
CA ILE A 70 -8.94 -3.79 -17.93
C ILE A 70 -9.82 -2.57 -18.22
N SER A 71 -9.22 -1.42 -18.56
CA SER A 71 -9.90 -0.15 -18.88
C SER A 71 -9.19 0.60 -20.02
N PRO A 72 -9.14 0.03 -21.25
CA PRO A 72 -8.38 0.60 -22.37
C PRO A 72 -8.87 1.97 -22.86
N LYS A 73 -10.10 2.37 -22.50
CA LYS A 73 -10.74 3.61 -23.00
C LYS A 73 -10.74 4.75 -21.99
N LYS A 74 -10.40 4.50 -20.73
CA LYS A 74 -10.43 5.49 -19.64
C LYS A 74 -9.25 5.27 -18.74
N ARG A 75 -8.50 6.32 -18.43
CA ARG A 75 -7.27 6.23 -17.62
C ARG A 75 -7.13 7.45 -16.71
N PRO A 76 -6.73 7.27 -15.44
CA PRO A 76 -6.36 8.39 -14.59
C PRO A 76 -5.18 9.14 -15.21
N SER A 77 -5.30 10.46 -15.30
CA SER A 77 -4.37 11.36 -16.01
C SER A 77 -2.91 11.20 -15.59
N GLY A 78 -2.66 10.99 -14.30
CA GLY A 78 -1.33 10.82 -13.71
C GLY A 78 -0.83 9.38 -13.66
N LEU A 79 -1.61 8.38 -14.11
CA LEU A 79 -1.19 6.98 -14.00
C LEU A 79 -0.07 6.71 -15.01
N HIS A 80 1.06 6.18 -14.54
CA HIS A 80 2.17 5.72 -15.37
C HIS A 80 3.05 4.72 -14.59
N PRO A 81 3.88 3.90 -15.27
CA PRO A 81 4.83 3.05 -14.57
C PRO A 81 5.84 3.90 -13.82
N PHE A 82 6.29 3.42 -12.65
CA PHE A 82 7.38 4.08 -11.94
C PHE A 82 8.63 4.15 -12.83
N LYS A 83 9.23 5.34 -12.91
CA LYS A 83 10.49 5.57 -13.63
C LYS A 83 11.63 5.27 -12.68
N ALA A 84 12.45 4.28 -13.03
CA ALA A 84 13.62 3.94 -12.23
C ALA A 84 14.55 5.15 -12.07
N ILE A 85 15.08 5.33 -10.85
CA ILE A 85 16.02 6.41 -10.53
C ILE A 85 17.36 5.80 -10.20
N GLU A 86 18.40 6.26 -10.87
CA GLU A 86 19.79 5.85 -10.65
C GLU A 86 20.62 7.06 -10.18
N GLY A 87 21.40 6.88 -9.12
CA GLY A 87 22.25 7.94 -8.56
C GLY A 87 23.47 7.36 -7.87
N GLY A 88 24.61 7.31 -8.58
CA GLY A 88 25.84 6.73 -8.06
C GLY A 88 25.67 5.26 -7.67
N SER A 89 25.86 4.93 -6.39
CA SER A 89 25.62 3.59 -5.84
C SER A 89 24.16 3.33 -5.44
N LEU A 90 23.31 4.36 -5.43
CA LEU A 90 21.90 4.27 -5.06
C LEU A 90 21.04 3.95 -6.28
N ARG A 91 20.06 3.06 -6.08
CA ARG A 91 19.13 2.64 -7.11
C ARG A 91 17.72 2.55 -6.52
N ALA A 92 16.76 3.15 -7.22
CA ALA A 92 15.33 2.89 -7.04
C ALA A 92 14.82 2.18 -8.31
N PRO A 93 14.79 0.84 -8.33
CA PRO A 93 14.36 0.10 -9.50
C PRO A 93 12.84 0.18 -9.71
N SER A 94 12.41 -0.03 -10.95
CA SER A 94 11.01 -0.28 -11.29
C SER A 94 10.79 -1.79 -11.43
N THR A 95 10.00 -2.38 -10.54
CA THR A 95 9.82 -3.84 -10.44
C THR A 95 8.47 -4.34 -10.99
N GLY A 96 7.57 -3.43 -11.38
CA GLY A 96 6.24 -3.76 -11.89
C GLY A 96 5.25 -4.18 -10.79
N GLY A 97 4.22 -4.93 -11.18
CA GLY A 97 3.10 -5.35 -10.34
C GLY A 97 1.76 -4.93 -10.96
N ASP A 98 0.82 -5.86 -11.03
CA ASP A 98 -0.47 -5.64 -11.71
C ASP A 98 -1.59 -5.32 -10.73
N VAL A 99 -1.58 -5.97 -9.56
CA VAL A 99 -2.55 -5.73 -8.48
C VAL A 99 -1.81 -5.58 -7.16
N LEU A 100 -2.15 -4.52 -6.42
CA LEU A 100 -1.78 -4.36 -5.01
C LEU A 100 -3.02 -4.62 -4.15
N LEU A 101 -2.88 -5.50 -3.17
CA LEU A 101 -3.80 -5.59 -2.04
C LEU A 101 -3.08 -5.04 -0.81
N HIS A 102 -3.60 -3.94 -0.26
CA HIS A 102 -3.12 -3.37 0.99
C HIS A 102 -4.18 -3.57 2.07
N VAL A 103 -3.90 -4.48 3.00
CA VAL A 103 -4.83 -4.90 4.05
C VAL A 103 -4.34 -4.40 5.40
N LEU A 104 -5.25 -3.84 6.19
CA LEU A 104 -4.96 -3.30 7.51
C LEU A 104 -5.97 -3.82 8.52
N SER A 105 -5.49 -4.24 9.70
CA SER A 105 -6.36 -4.47 10.85
C SER A 105 -5.60 -4.55 12.16
N LYS A 106 -6.35 -4.53 13.27
CA LYS A 106 -5.81 -4.80 14.61
C LYS A 106 -5.50 -6.29 14.85
N ARG A 107 -5.79 -7.17 13.90
CA ARG A 107 -5.71 -8.62 14.02
C ARG A 107 -5.02 -9.23 12.81
N HIS A 108 -3.74 -9.57 12.97
CA HIS A 108 -2.93 -10.15 11.91
C HIS A 108 -3.60 -11.37 11.23
N ASP A 109 -4.27 -12.22 12.02
CA ASP A 109 -5.00 -13.39 11.52
C ASP A 109 -6.14 -13.03 10.56
N LEU A 110 -6.82 -11.89 10.76
CA LEU A 110 -7.86 -11.44 9.82
C LEU A 110 -7.29 -10.86 8.52
N ASN A 111 -6.08 -10.29 8.55
CA ASN A 111 -5.39 -9.91 7.31
C ASN A 111 -5.08 -11.15 6.48
N PHE A 112 -4.56 -12.19 7.13
CA PHE A 112 -4.24 -13.47 6.51
C PHE A 112 -5.47 -14.18 5.97
N GLU A 113 -6.56 -14.27 6.75
CA GLU A 113 -7.83 -14.88 6.33
C GLU A 113 -8.41 -14.21 5.07
N LEU A 114 -8.39 -12.87 5.02
CA LEU A 114 -8.84 -12.13 3.84
C LEU A 114 -7.98 -12.47 2.61
N ALA A 115 -6.65 -12.45 2.77
CA ALA A 115 -5.72 -12.75 1.69
C ALA A 115 -5.86 -14.19 1.17
N MET A 116 -6.03 -15.17 2.06
CA MET A 116 -6.29 -16.56 1.68
C MET A 116 -7.54 -16.69 0.82
N ARG A 117 -8.67 -16.07 1.23
CA ARG A 117 -9.93 -16.13 0.47
C ARG A 117 -9.80 -15.45 -0.89
N LEU A 118 -9.14 -14.30 -0.97
CA LEU A 118 -8.90 -13.61 -2.23
C LEU A 118 -8.02 -14.44 -3.16
N ARG A 119 -6.93 -15.01 -2.65
CA ARG A 119 -6.05 -15.88 -3.44
C ARG A 119 -6.77 -17.13 -3.94
N ALA A 120 -7.60 -17.75 -3.10
CA ALA A 120 -8.41 -18.90 -3.52
C ALA A 120 -9.40 -18.54 -4.65
N GLN A 121 -9.96 -17.33 -4.62
CA GLN A 121 -10.86 -16.84 -5.67
C GLN A 121 -10.13 -16.50 -6.97
N LEU A 122 -8.92 -15.94 -6.89
CA LEU A 122 -8.12 -15.60 -8.06
C LEU A 122 -7.46 -16.83 -8.69
N GLY A 123 -7.14 -17.85 -7.89
CA GLY A 123 -6.60 -19.13 -8.35
C GLY A 123 -5.37 -18.96 -9.26
N ASP A 124 -5.33 -19.74 -10.33
CA ASP A 124 -4.21 -19.80 -11.27
C ASP A 124 -4.16 -18.62 -12.25
N MET A 125 -5.05 -17.62 -12.12
CA MET A 125 -5.01 -16.40 -12.95
C MET A 125 -3.91 -15.44 -12.52
N VAL A 126 -3.34 -15.62 -11.33
CA VAL A 126 -2.37 -14.70 -10.73
C VAL A 126 -1.20 -15.45 -10.11
N GLU A 127 -0.05 -14.80 -10.05
CA GLU A 127 1.08 -15.22 -9.24
C GLU A 127 1.43 -14.15 -8.19
N VAL A 128 1.96 -14.58 -7.05
CA VAL A 128 2.44 -13.68 -5.99
C VAL A 128 3.83 -13.19 -6.37
N MET A 129 3.98 -11.88 -6.55
CA MET A 129 5.27 -11.24 -6.78
C MET A 129 5.98 -10.90 -5.47
N ASP A 130 5.22 -10.37 -4.50
CA ASP A 130 5.73 -10.06 -3.17
C ASP A 130 4.59 -10.14 -2.14
N GLU A 131 4.92 -10.63 -0.94
CA GLU A 131 4.00 -10.71 0.19
C GLU A 131 4.75 -10.29 1.46
N VAL A 132 4.33 -9.17 2.05
CA VAL A 132 4.97 -8.60 3.23
C VAL A 132 3.93 -8.35 4.32
N HIS A 133 4.15 -8.99 5.46
CA HIS A 133 3.37 -8.79 6.67
C HIS A 133 4.04 -7.72 7.52
N GLY A 134 3.44 -6.53 7.56
CA GLY A 134 3.91 -5.39 8.33
C GLY A 134 3.34 -5.35 9.74
N PHE A 135 4.08 -4.75 10.65
CA PHE A 135 3.66 -4.53 12.04
C PHE A 135 4.06 -3.13 12.48
N GLN A 136 3.27 -2.54 13.38
CA GLN A 136 3.66 -1.32 14.08
C GLN A 136 4.72 -1.66 15.12
N TYR A 137 5.88 -1.00 15.02
CA TYR A 137 6.97 -1.18 15.96
C TYR A 137 6.96 -0.06 17.00
N LEU A 138 6.81 -0.42 18.28
CA LEU A 138 6.78 0.50 19.42
C LEU A 138 5.75 1.65 19.21
N ASP A 139 6.12 2.88 19.51
CA ASP A 139 5.38 4.13 19.36
C ASP A 139 5.39 4.67 17.92
N SER A 140 5.17 3.79 16.93
CA SER A 140 5.23 4.08 15.47
C SER A 140 6.64 4.39 14.96
N ARG A 141 7.60 3.56 15.36
CA ARG A 141 8.98 3.65 14.88
C ARG A 141 9.20 2.79 13.64
N ASP A 142 10.14 3.21 12.81
CA ASP A 142 10.79 2.33 11.84
C ASP A 142 11.83 1.41 12.54
N LEU A 143 12.43 0.48 11.78
CA LEU A 143 13.47 -0.42 12.29
C LEU A 143 14.81 0.26 12.58
N THR A 144 15.02 1.50 12.11
CA THR A 144 16.18 2.33 12.45
C THR A 144 16.05 2.92 13.86
N GLY A 145 14.83 2.89 14.41
CA GLY A 145 14.46 3.33 15.74
C GLY A 145 13.99 4.77 15.81
N PHE A 146 13.69 5.40 14.68
CA PHE A 146 13.11 6.75 14.61
C PHE A 146 11.60 6.66 14.44
N ILE A 147 10.86 7.61 15.01
CA ILE A 147 9.41 7.71 14.80
C ILE A 147 9.18 8.10 13.34
N ASP A 148 8.30 7.36 12.66
CA ASP A 148 7.97 7.58 11.25
C ASP A 148 6.51 8.03 11.10
N GLY A 149 6.29 8.91 10.12
CA GLY A 149 4.99 9.49 9.81
C GLY A 149 4.59 10.70 10.65
N THR A 150 5.53 11.33 11.37
CA THR A 150 5.27 12.57 12.15
C THR A 150 4.74 13.71 11.28
N GLU A 151 5.29 13.87 10.07
CA GLU A 151 4.92 14.94 9.12
C GLU A 151 3.74 14.57 8.20
N ASN A 152 3.08 13.43 8.44
CA ASN A 152 1.92 13.07 7.63
C ASN A 152 0.75 14.04 7.89
N PRO A 153 -0.03 14.40 6.84
CA PRO A 153 -1.25 15.17 7.01
C PRO A 153 -2.17 14.56 8.08
N SER A 154 -2.64 15.42 8.99
CA SER A 154 -3.48 15.03 10.12
C SER A 154 -4.93 15.47 9.89
N GLY A 155 -5.87 14.68 10.39
CA GLY A 155 -7.30 14.94 10.20
C GLY A 155 -7.83 14.55 8.81
N ALA A 156 -9.15 14.41 8.73
CA ALA A 156 -9.81 13.89 7.52
C ALA A 156 -9.67 14.84 6.32
N LYS A 157 -9.75 16.16 6.56
CA LYS A 157 -9.69 17.18 5.51
C LYS A 157 -8.32 17.18 4.81
N ASP A 158 -7.24 17.31 5.57
CA ASP A 158 -5.90 17.46 4.99
C ASP A 158 -5.44 16.15 4.33
N ARG A 159 -5.76 15.00 4.93
CA ARG A 159 -5.54 13.69 4.30
C ARG A 159 -6.29 13.54 2.99
N THR A 160 -7.54 13.99 2.94
CA THR A 160 -8.34 13.96 1.70
C THR A 160 -7.72 14.85 0.64
N GLN A 161 -7.34 16.07 1.00
CA GLN A 161 -6.76 17.04 0.09
C GLN A 161 -5.43 16.57 -0.54
N VAL A 162 -4.62 15.83 0.23
CA VAL A 162 -3.32 15.34 -0.25
C VAL A 162 -3.44 14.01 -1.00
N ALA A 163 -4.27 13.09 -0.52
CA ALA A 163 -4.25 11.70 -1.01
C ALA A 163 -5.25 11.43 -2.16
N LEU A 164 -6.35 12.19 -2.26
CA LEU A 164 -7.42 11.89 -3.21
C LEU A 164 -7.32 12.73 -4.48
N ILE A 165 -7.58 12.09 -5.61
CA ILE A 165 -7.84 12.75 -6.89
C ILE A 165 -9.09 13.63 -6.73
N GLY A 166 -9.00 14.89 -7.12
CA GLY A 166 -10.07 15.88 -7.04
C GLY A 166 -10.74 16.12 -8.40
N GLU A 167 -11.26 17.34 -8.56
CA GLU A 167 -11.96 17.79 -9.77
C GLU A 167 -11.02 17.94 -10.98
N GLU A 168 -9.70 17.95 -10.76
CA GLU A 168 -8.70 17.96 -11.84
C GLU A 168 -8.78 16.71 -12.74
N ASP A 169 -9.39 15.63 -12.25
CA ASP A 169 -9.67 14.43 -13.02
C ASP A 169 -11.01 13.79 -12.56
N GLU A 170 -12.10 14.50 -12.85
CA GLU A 170 -13.46 14.21 -12.36
C GLU A 170 -13.90 12.75 -12.54
N ALA A 171 -13.50 12.10 -13.64
CA ALA A 171 -13.84 10.70 -13.92
C ALA A 171 -13.22 9.71 -12.92
N PHE A 172 -12.16 10.12 -12.22
CA PHE A 172 -11.40 9.34 -11.25
C PHE A 172 -11.34 9.98 -9.86
N ALA A 173 -12.12 11.04 -9.62
CA ALA A 173 -12.23 11.70 -8.33
C ALA A 173 -12.49 10.68 -7.20
N GLY A 174 -11.84 10.87 -6.05
CA GLY A 174 -11.87 9.91 -4.92
C GLY A 174 -10.95 8.69 -5.07
N GLY A 175 -10.31 8.52 -6.23
CA GLY A 175 -9.17 7.61 -6.41
C GLY A 175 -7.89 8.17 -5.77
N SER A 176 -6.81 7.41 -5.86
CA SER A 176 -5.49 7.82 -5.37
C SER A 176 -4.38 7.13 -6.15
N TYR A 177 -3.21 7.76 -6.24
CA TYR A 177 -2.00 7.14 -6.75
C TYR A 177 -1.17 6.59 -5.59
N VAL A 178 -0.89 5.29 -5.63
CA VAL A 178 -0.08 4.61 -4.61
C VAL A 178 1.23 4.13 -5.23
N PHE A 179 2.31 4.28 -4.47
CA PHE A 179 3.64 3.82 -4.82
C PHE A 179 4.20 3.01 -3.65
N THR A 180 4.94 1.93 -3.94
CA THR A 180 5.52 1.06 -2.91
C THR A 180 6.98 0.79 -3.21
N GLN A 181 7.80 0.72 -2.17
CA GLN A 181 9.18 0.28 -2.21
C GLN A 181 9.48 -0.60 -1.01
N ARG A 182 10.12 -1.73 -1.24
CA ARG A 182 10.62 -2.58 -0.15
C ARG A 182 12.07 -2.23 0.17
N TYR A 183 12.29 -1.61 1.32
CA TYR A 183 13.61 -1.33 1.83
C TYR A 183 14.13 -2.47 2.69
N VAL A 184 15.38 -2.90 2.44
CA VAL A 184 16.12 -3.83 3.29
C VAL A 184 17.23 -3.06 3.97
N HIS A 185 17.08 -2.81 5.28
CA HIS A 185 18.06 -2.06 6.04
C HIS A 185 19.30 -2.91 6.38
N ASN A 186 20.48 -2.29 6.33
CA ASN A 186 21.68 -2.86 6.97
C ASN A 186 21.72 -2.43 8.45
N LEU A 187 20.91 -3.10 9.28
CA LEU A 187 20.76 -2.74 10.70
C LEU A 187 22.07 -2.93 11.49
N LYS A 188 22.91 -3.89 11.10
CA LYS A 188 24.23 -4.09 11.72
C LYS A 188 25.12 -2.87 11.52
N LYS A 189 25.19 -2.34 10.29
CA LYS A 189 25.93 -1.11 9.99
C LYS A 189 25.28 0.10 10.66
N TRP A 190 23.95 0.18 10.66
CA TRP A 190 23.25 1.30 11.29
C TRP A 190 23.54 1.38 12.80
N ALA A 191 23.57 0.24 13.49
CA ALA A 191 23.85 0.17 14.92
C ALA A 191 25.26 0.65 15.29
N THR A 192 26.22 0.69 14.35
CA THR A 192 27.57 1.23 14.62
C THR A 192 27.66 2.75 14.42
N VAL A 193 26.65 3.38 13.81
CA VAL A 193 26.61 4.83 13.60
C VAL A 193 26.24 5.53 14.92
N PRO A 194 27.02 6.49 15.42
CA PRO A 194 26.67 7.25 16.63
C PRO A 194 25.32 7.94 16.50
N THR A 195 24.55 8.02 17.59
CA THR A 195 23.19 8.61 17.59
C THR A 195 23.17 10.02 16.99
N ALA A 196 24.15 10.86 17.30
CA ALA A 196 24.22 12.23 16.75
C ALA A 196 24.35 12.25 15.22
N GLU A 197 25.00 11.26 14.61
CA GLU A 197 25.09 11.12 13.15
C GLU A 197 23.82 10.52 12.55
N GLN A 198 23.18 9.59 13.26
CA GLN A 198 21.85 9.07 12.88
C GLN A 198 20.83 10.21 12.83
N GLU A 199 20.80 11.05 13.87
CA GLU A 199 19.91 12.22 13.95
C GLU A 199 20.18 13.22 12.83
N LYS A 200 21.44 13.45 12.45
CA LYS A 200 21.78 14.30 11.29
C LYS A 200 21.32 13.70 9.97
N ALA A 201 21.41 12.37 9.82
CA ALA A 201 20.98 11.69 8.60
C ALA A 201 19.45 11.68 8.44
N ILE A 202 18.71 11.55 9.53
CA ILE A 202 17.24 11.56 9.54
C ILE A 202 16.68 12.99 9.59
N GLY A 203 17.39 13.92 10.21
CA GLY A 203 16.98 15.32 10.39
C GLY A 203 16.12 15.58 11.63
N ARG A 204 16.06 14.63 12.59
CA ARG A 204 15.25 14.74 13.81
C ARG A 204 15.93 14.02 14.98
N LYS A 205 15.49 14.29 16.20
CA LYS A 205 15.91 13.59 17.43
C LYS A 205 15.34 12.20 17.50
N LYS A 206 16.19 11.23 17.86
CA LYS A 206 15.78 9.82 17.90
C LYS A 206 14.75 9.53 18.99
N LYS A 207 14.87 10.21 20.13
CA LYS A 207 14.04 9.95 21.31
C LYS A 207 12.58 10.33 21.07
N ASP A 208 12.34 11.55 20.61
CA ASP A 208 11.02 12.19 20.61
C ASP A 208 10.61 12.77 19.25
N SER A 209 11.43 12.57 18.21
CA SER A 209 11.17 13.11 16.87
C SER A 209 11.05 14.64 16.84
N THR A 210 11.75 15.36 17.70
CA THR A 210 11.88 16.83 17.56
C THR A 210 12.83 17.16 16.40
N GLU A 211 12.53 18.21 15.62
CA GLU A 211 13.42 18.71 14.55
C GLU A 211 14.67 19.42 15.11
#